data_AF-A0A812MU64-F1
#
_entry.id   AF-A0A812MU64-F1
#
_cell.length_a   1.000
_cell.length_b   1.000
_cell.length_c   1.000
_cell.angle_alpha   90.00
_cell.angle_beta   90.00
_cell.angle_gamma   90.00
#
_symmetry.space_group_name_H-M   'P 1'
#
loop_
_entity.id
_entity.type
_entity.pdbx_description
1 polymer ?
#
loop_
_entity_poly.entity_id
_entity_poly.type
_entity_poly.pdbx_seq_one_letter_code
_entity_poly.pdbx_strand_id
1 'polypeptide(L)'
;MGRFRVSAAIFVECSNQPALEEAKWILRLMEEADCPIVGLIANICVQKGAPEVQEYLDRLRDANGMLPKGLKGARCVCMMWENQADDACLDARFLEGLECLGRFGLVWEFCCEPRMAPYLSACIARFPDMVFVIDHLAHNGNRGGEMEVWGPAMDSLGKLKNVYVKLGASEQWDVPNPADFLDRAVKAFGFDRLLYESNWFVNEAMGDSYDKTAGLVYDACVRARATKAELRKVFHDNACKAYQLDA
;
A
#
# COMPACT_ATOMS: atom_id res chain seq x y z
N MET A 1 17.67 -14.73 -10.99
CA MET A 1 19.01 -14.58 -10.39
C MET A 1 18.95 -13.31 -9.57
N GLY A 2 19.30 -13.39 -8.28
CA GLY A 2 19.22 -12.29 -7.31
C GLY A 2 19.38 -12.86 -5.90
N ARG A 3 19.83 -12.05 -4.94
CA ARG A 3 19.95 -12.44 -3.52
C ARG A 3 18.59 -12.77 -2.91
N PHE A 4 17.54 -12.11 -3.39
CA PHE A 4 16.17 -12.30 -2.93
C PHE A 4 15.33 -13.04 -3.99
N ARG A 5 14.42 -13.91 -3.54
CA ARG A 5 13.52 -14.68 -4.41
C ARG A 5 12.07 -14.39 -4.04
N VAL A 6 11.27 -14.02 -5.03
CA VAL A 6 9.83 -13.81 -4.89
C VAL A 6 9.10 -15.11 -5.16
N SER A 7 8.32 -15.58 -4.21
CA SER A 7 7.40 -16.71 -4.40
C SER A 7 5.99 -16.26 -4.77
N ALA A 8 5.59 -15.06 -4.31
CA ALA A 8 4.27 -14.50 -4.54
C ALA A 8 4.33 -12.97 -4.52
N ALA A 9 3.43 -12.31 -5.24
CA ALA A 9 3.32 -10.87 -5.32
C ALA A 9 1.87 -10.40 -5.24
N ILE A 10 1.66 -9.18 -4.77
CA ILE A 10 0.40 -8.48 -4.89
C ILE A 10 0.54 -7.50 -6.05
N PHE A 11 -0.38 -7.59 -7.02
CA PHE A 11 -0.48 -6.61 -8.08
C PHE A 11 -1.22 -5.38 -7.56
N VAL A 12 -0.67 -4.20 -7.83
CA VAL A 12 -1.27 -2.92 -7.47
C VAL A 12 -1.54 -2.17 -8.77
N GLU A 13 -2.74 -1.59 -8.89
CA GLU A 13 -3.19 -0.84 -10.08
C GLU A 13 -2.14 0.12 -10.64
N CYS A 14 -2.03 0.19 -11.97
CA CYS A 14 -1.06 1.05 -12.65
C CYS A 14 -1.73 2.29 -13.26
N SER A 15 -2.92 2.65 -12.79
CA SER A 15 -3.76 3.74 -13.33
C SER A 15 -4.08 3.59 -14.83
N ASN A 16 -4.08 2.35 -15.33
CA ASN A 16 -4.50 2.03 -16.69
C ASN A 16 -6.00 2.32 -16.87
N GLN A 17 -6.38 2.75 -18.08
CA GLN A 17 -7.77 3.04 -18.41
C GLN A 17 -8.30 2.10 -19.51
N PRO A 18 -9.52 1.55 -19.34
CA PRO A 18 -10.41 1.70 -18.18
C PRO A 18 -9.93 0.90 -16.95
N ALA A 19 -10.00 1.50 -15.76
CA ALA A 19 -9.57 0.89 -14.49
C ALA A 19 -10.21 -0.48 -14.20
N LEU A 20 -11.47 -0.68 -14.60
CA LEU A 20 -12.15 -1.96 -14.42
C LEU A 20 -11.54 -3.08 -15.29
N GLU A 21 -11.07 -2.76 -16.49
CA GLU A 21 -10.53 -3.75 -17.41
C GLU A 21 -9.13 -4.21 -16.99
N GLU A 22 -8.34 -3.33 -16.36
CA GLU A 22 -7.10 -3.73 -15.67
C GLU A 22 -7.39 -4.75 -14.58
N ALA A 23 -8.34 -4.45 -13.69
CA ALA A 23 -8.70 -5.37 -12.60
C ALA A 23 -9.16 -6.72 -13.13
N LYS A 24 -10.06 -6.75 -14.13
CA LYS A 24 -10.52 -8.00 -14.75
C LYS A 24 -9.39 -8.78 -15.42
N TRP A 25 -8.45 -8.09 -16.07
CA TRP A 25 -7.31 -8.73 -16.71
C TRP A 25 -6.42 -9.41 -15.66
N ILE A 26 -6.06 -8.71 -14.58
CA ILE A 26 -5.25 -9.28 -13.50
C ILE A 26 -5.96 -10.43 -12.81
N LEU A 27 -7.25 -10.30 -12.52
CA LEU A 27 -8.02 -11.38 -11.91
C LEU A 27 -8.04 -12.65 -12.78
N ARG A 28 -8.13 -12.52 -14.10
CA ARG A 28 -7.99 -13.67 -15.02
C ARG A 28 -6.56 -14.21 -15.04
N LEU A 29 -5.56 -13.34 -15.05
CA LEU A 29 -4.15 -13.73 -15.03
C LEU A 29 -3.82 -14.56 -13.76
N MET A 30 -4.44 -14.24 -12.62
CA MET A 30 -4.29 -15.00 -11.36
C MET A 30 -4.84 -16.44 -11.44
N GLU A 31 -5.67 -16.78 -12.43
CA GLU A 31 -6.19 -18.14 -12.63
C GLU A 31 -5.20 -19.04 -13.39
N GLU A 32 -4.14 -18.47 -13.96
CA GLU A 32 -3.10 -19.22 -14.66
C GLU A 32 -2.19 -19.98 -13.67
N ALA A 33 -1.84 -21.23 -14.00
CA ALA A 33 -1.19 -22.16 -13.08
C ALA A 33 0.16 -21.67 -12.49
N ASP A 34 0.91 -20.87 -13.25
CA ASP A 34 2.24 -20.38 -12.88
C ASP A 34 2.24 -18.88 -12.51
N CYS A 35 1.07 -18.28 -12.30
CA CYS A 35 0.97 -16.87 -11.97
C CYS A 35 1.46 -16.61 -10.53
N PRO A 36 2.47 -15.75 -10.32
CA PRO A 36 2.96 -15.42 -8.98
C PRO A 36 2.05 -14.41 -8.26
N ILE A 37 1.02 -13.87 -8.91
CA ILE A 37 0.15 -12.85 -8.33
C ILE A 37 -0.91 -13.55 -7.47
N VAL A 38 -0.96 -13.20 -6.18
CA VAL A 38 -1.87 -13.79 -5.19
C VAL A 38 -2.92 -12.81 -4.66
N GLY A 39 -2.85 -11.56 -5.09
CA GLY A 39 -3.82 -10.52 -4.73
C GLY A 39 -3.76 -9.33 -5.66
N LEU A 40 -4.88 -8.63 -5.75
CA LEU A 40 -5.07 -7.40 -6.52
C LEU A 40 -5.51 -6.26 -5.59
N ILE A 41 -4.82 -5.14 -5.70
CA ILE A 41 -5.26 -3.83 -5.23
C ILE A 41 -5.71 -3.02 -6.44
N ALA A 42 -7.02 -2.84 -6.60
CA ALA A 42 -7.62 -2.26 -7.79
C ALA A 42 -7.73 -0.73 -7.71
N ASN A 43 -7.83 -0.06 -8.86
CA ASN A 43 -8.11 1.38 -8.91
C ASN A 43 -9.60 1.64 -8.68
N ILE A 44 -9.99 1.76 -7.40
CA ILE A 44 -11.36 2.11 -6.99
C ILE A 44 -11.35 3.52 -6.42
N CYS A 45 -12.06 4.43 -7.07
CA CYS A 45 -12.03 5.85 -6.77
C CYS A 45 -12.93 6.23 -5.57
N VAL A 46 -12.51 5.91 -4.35
CA VAL A 46 -13.27 6.25 -3.12
C VAL A 46 -13.50 7.76 -2.97
N GLN A 47 -12.62 8.60 -3.53
CA GLN A 47 -12.76 10.06 -3.59
C GLN A 47 -14.00 10.54 -4.37
N LYS A 48 -14.61 9.67 -5.17
CA LYS A 48 -15.86 9.95 -5.88
C LYS A 48 -17.12 9.56 -5.09
N GLY A 49 -16.96 9.01 -3.88
CA GLY A 49 -18.07 8.65 -3.00
C GLY A 49 -18.56 7.21 -3.12
N ALA A 50 -19.44 6.84 -2.20
CA ALA A 50 -19.99 5.49 -2.10
C ALA A 50 -20.64 4.94 -3.38
N PRO A 51 -21.38 5.72 -4.20
CA PRO A 51 -22.01 5.21 -5.42
C PRO A 51 -20.98 4.71 -6.46
N GLU A 52 -19.87 5.43 -6.67
CA GLU A 52 -18.83 5.01 -7.62
C GLU A 52 -18.15 3.72 -7.15
N VAL A 53 -17.86 3.62 -5.85
CA VAL A 53 -17.29 2.40 -5.24
C VAL A 53 -18.23 1.21 -5.44
N GLN A 54 -19.52 1.40 -5.15
CA GLN A 54 -20.52 0.35 -5.28
C GLN A 54 -20.66 -0.10 -6.75
N GLU A 55 -20.76 0.84 -7.69
CA GLU A 55 -20.86 0.53 -9.12
C GLU A 55 -19.64 -0.26 -9.61
N TYR A 56 -18.43 0.15 -9.22
CA TYR A 56 -17.20 -0.55 -9.59
C TYR A 56 -17.21 -2.01 -9.09
N LEU A 57 -17.56 -2.20 -7.82
CA LEU A 57 -17.63 -3.53 -7.19
C LEU A 57 -18.72 -4.40 -7.82
N ASP A 58 -19.90 -3.84 -8.11
CA ASP A 58 -21.00 -4.57 -8.74
C ASP A 58 -20.64 -5.07 -10.14
N ARG A 59 -19.84 -4.29 -10.89
CA ARG A 59 -19.32 -4.70 -12.21
C ARG A 59 -18.22 -5.75 -12.16
N LEU A 60 -17.67 -6.06 -10.98
CA LEU A 60 -16.71 -7.14 -10.77
C LEU A 60 -17.34 -8.42 -10.24
N ARG A 61 -18.60 -8.38 -9.79
CA ARG A 61 -19.27 -9.57 -9.25
C ARG A 61 -19.39 -10.67 -10.29
N ASP A 62 -19.23 -11.90 -9.83
CA ASP A 62 -19.50 -13.08 -10.64
C ASP A 62 -21.03 -13.33 -10.80
N ALA A 63 -21.38 -14.41 -11.49
CA ALA A 63 -22.77 -14.79 -11.72
C ALA A 63 -23.55 -15.10 -10.42
N ASN A 64 -22.87 -15.37 -9.31
CA ASN A 64 -23.45 -15.61 -7.99
C ASN A 64 -23.53 -14.33 -7.14
N GLY A 65 -23.10 -13.18 -7.68
CA GLY A 65 -23.04 -11.91 -6.95
C GLY A 65 -21.85 -11.80 -6.00
N MET A 66 -20.87 -12.70 -6.07
CA MET A 66 -19.70 -12.70 -5.19
C MET A 66 -18.56 -11.88 -5.80
N LEU A 67 -17.82 -11.17 -4.94
CA LEU A 67 -16.59 -10.50 -5.38
C LEU A 67 -15.47 -11.53 -5.64
N PRO A 68 -14.60 -11.31 -6.63
CA PRO A 68 -13.47 -12.19 -6.90
C PRO A 68 -12.55 -12.33 -5.68
N LYS A 69 -12.18 -13.56 -5.29
CA LYS A 69 -11.30 -13.82 -4.14
C LYS A 69 -9.94 -13.12 -4.22
N GLY A 70 -9.46 -12.88 -5.45
CA GLY A 70 -8.21 -12.18 -5.72
C GLY A 70 -8.27 -10.67 -5.45
N LEU A 71 -9.46 -10.05 -5.38
CA LEU A 71 -9.60 -8.63 -5.03
C LEU A 71 -9.38 -8.45 -3.54
N LYS A 72 -8.27 -7.82 -3.16
CA LYS A 72 -7.88 -7.64 -1.75
C LYS A 72 -8.05 -6.22 -1.24
N GLY A 73 -8.13 -5.25 -2.14
CA GLY A 73 -8.23 -3.87 -1.74
C GLY A 73 -8.37 -2.92 -2.90
N ALA A 74 -8.30 -1.64 -2.55
CA ALA A 74 -8.27 -0.56 -3.50
C ALA A 74 -7.18 0.45 -3.16
N ARG A 75 -6.75 1.14 -4.20
CA ARG A 75 -5.85 2.29 -4.13
C ARG A 75 -6.31 3.31 -5.15
N CYS A 76 -6.00 4.57 -4.89
CA CYS A 76 -5.83 5.52 -5.97
C CYS A 76 -4.62 6.41 -5.64
N VAL A 77 -3.82 6.73 -6.66
CA VAL A 77 -2.69 7.65 -6.50
C VAL A 77 -3.22 9.05 -6.23
N CYS A 78 -2.99 9.59 -5.03
CA CYS A 78 -3.56 10.87 -4.59
C CYS A 78 -3.19 12.03 -5.53
N MET A 79 -2.03 11.95 -6.19
CA MET A 79 -1.55 13.03 -7.07
C MET A 79 -2.27 13.07 -8.42
N MET A 80 -3.10 12.07 -8.71
CA MET A 80 -3.97 12.04 -9.88
C MET A 80 -5.41 12.47 -9.55
N TRP A 81 -5.68 12.86 -8.30
CA TRP A 81 -7.01 13.32 -7.89
C TRP A 81 -7.24 14.77 -8.29
N GLU A 82 -8.51 15.15 -8.49
CA GLU A 82 -8.86 16.55 -8.73
C GLU A 82 -8.61 17.43 -7.49
N ASN A 83 -8.92 16.92 -6.31
CA ASN A 83 -8.63 17.60 -5.05
C ASN A 83 -7.20 17.28 -4.59
N GLN A 84 -6.32 18.27 -4.75
CA GLN A 84 -4.91 18.20 -4.37
C GLN A 84 -4.62 18.84 -3.00
N ALA A 85 -5.63 19.13 -2.17
CA ALA A 85 -5.40 19.64 -0.81
C ALA A 85 -4.68 18.62 0.08
N ASP A 86 -3.85 19.08 1.02
CA ASP A 86 -3.09 18.20 1.93
C ASP A 86 -4.02 17.26 2.73
N ASP A 87 -5.21 17.76 3.07
CA ASP A 87 -6.24 17.10 3.85
C ASP A 87 -7.35 16.48 2.99
N ALA A 88 -7.13 16.28 1.68
CA ALA A 88 -8.15 15.73 0.77
C ALA A 88 -8.75 14.39 1.24
N CYS A 89 -8.02 13.60 2.01
CA CYS A 89 -8.52 12.37 2.63
C CYS A 89 -9.58 12.57 3.73
N LEU A 90 -9.81 13.82 4.14
CA LEU A 90 -10.85 14.21 5.11
C LEU A 90 -12.14 14.70 4.43
N ASP A 91 -12.17 14.78 3.10
CA ASP A 91 -13.36 15.13 2.33
C ASP A 91 -14.51 14.14 2.62
N ALA A 92 -15.73 14.64 2.76
CA ALA A 92 -16.88 13.81 3.11
C ALA A 92 -17.12 12.69 2.10
N ARG A 93 -16.96 12.95 0.79
CA ARG A 93 -17.15 11.91 -0.24
C ARG A 93 -16.06 10.85 -0.16
N PHE A 94 -14.82 11.25 0.12
CA PHE A 94 -13.72 10.32 0.34
C PHE A 94 -14.04 9.37 1.51
N LEU A 95 -14.51 9.91 2.63
CA LEU A 95 -14.89 9.13 3.80
C LEU A 95 -16.08 8.20 3.53
N GLU A 96 -17.11 8.66 2.81
CA GLU A 96 -18.23 7.82 2.38
C GLU A 96 -17.80 6.67 1.47
N GLY A 97 -16.85 6.94 0.55
CA GLY A 97 -16.27 5.93 -0.32
C GLY A 97 -15.48 4.87 0.46
N LEU A 98 -14.67 5.29 1.44
CA LEU A 98 -13.97 4.38 2.34
C LEU A 98 -14.92 3.53 3.18
N GLU A 99 -15.97 4.15 3.74
CA GLU A 99 -16.99 3.41 4.48
C GLU A 99 -17.65 2.34 3.60
N CYS A 100 -17.97 2.69 2.35
CA CYS A 100 -18.51 1.75 1.38
C CYS A 100 -17.56 0.58 1.10
N LEU A 101 -16.29 0.88 0.82
CA LEU A 101 -15.25 -0.11 0.57
C LEU A 101 -15.05 -1.04 1.78
N GLY A 102 -14.99 -0.46 2.99
CA GLY A 102 -14.77 -1.16 4.25
C GLY A 102 -15.86 -2.19 4.58
N ARG A 103 -17.11 -1.97 4.15
CA ARG A 103 -18.20 -2.96 4.31
C ARG A 103 -17.94 -4.30 3.61
N PHE A 104 -17.04 -4.31 2.61
CA PHE A 104 -16.64 -5.51 1.89
C PHE A 104 -15.35 -6.15 2.43
N GLY A 105 -14.80 -5.61 3.53
CA GLY A 105 -13.56 -6.12 4.14
C GLY A 105 -12.31 -5.90 3.29
N LEU A 106 -12.37 -4.96 2.34
CA LEU A 106 -11.28 -4.63 1.42
C LEU A 106 -10.30 -3.64 2.07
N VAL A 107 -9.00 -3.83 1.82
CA VAL A 107 -7.92 -2.93 2.27
C VAL A 107 -7.96 -1.62 1.48
N TRP A 108 -7.60 -0.51 2.13
CA TRP A 108 -7.27 0.73 1.42
C TRP A 108 -5.78 1.04 1.49
N GLU A 109 -5.17 1.35 0.35
CA GLU A 109 -3.79 1.83 0.27
C GLU A 109 -3.73 3.35 0.06
N PHE A 110 -2.95 4.04 0.88
CA PHE A 110 -2.63 5.45 0.71
C PHE A 110 -1.33 5.60 -0.09
N CYS A 111 -1.44 6.08 -1.32
CA CYS A 111 -0.33 6.43 -2.18
C CYS A 111 -0.29 7.95 -2.39
N CYS A 112 0.46 8.64 -1.52
CA CYS A 112 0.40 10.10 -1.38
C CYS A 112 1.78 10.76 -1.27
N GLU A 113 1.79 12.09 -1.44
CA GLU A 113 2.94 12.94 -1.13
C GLU A 113 3.11 13.11 0.40
N PRO A 114 4.33 13.40 0.88
CA PRO A 114 4.62 13.56 2.31
C PRO A 114 3.82 14.63 3.02
N ARG A 115 3.43 15.70 2.32
CA ARG A 115 2.57 16.77 2.86
C ARG A 115 1.20 16.28 3.32
N MET A 116 0.72 15.16 2.78
CA MET A 116 -0.57 14.57 3.15
C MET A 116 -0.47 13.66 4.38
N ALA A 117 0.73 13.16 4.71
CA ALA A 117 0.95 12.22 5.81
C ALA A 117 0.37 12.68 7.17
N PRO A 118 0.46 13.97 7.57
CA PRO A 118 -0.11 14.46 8.82
C PRO A 118 -1.62 14.25 8.97
N TYR A 119 -2.36 14.16 7.85
CA TYR A 119 -3.83 14.07 7.85
C TYR A 119 -4.35 12.63 7.85
N LEU A 120 -3.50 11.66 7.47
CA LEU A 120 -3.89 10.26 7.33
C LEU A 120 -4.37 9.65 8.65
N SER A 121 -3.74 9.99 9.78
CA SER A 121 -4.15 9.48 11.10
C SER A 121 -5.58 9.88 11.45
N ALA A 122 -5.99 11.11 11.12
CA ALA A 122 -7.34 11.58 11.36
C ALA A 122 -8.37 10.87 10.46
N CYS A 123 -8.02 10.61 9.20
CA CYS A 123 -8.85 9.82 8.29
C CYS A 123 -9.04 8.39 8.82
N ILE A 124 -7.94 7.69 9.10
CA ILE A 124 -7.93 6.28 9.49
C ILE A 124 -8.62 6.05 10.84
N ALA A 125 -8.48 6.97 11.80
CA ALA A 125 -9.12 6.85 13.12
C ALA A 125 -10.66 6.74 13.06
N ARG A 126 -11.29 7.12 11.93
CA ARG A 126 -12.73 6.96 11.71
C ARG A 126 -13.15 5.52 11.37
N PHE A 127 -12.20 4.66 10.99
CA PHE A 127 -12.46 3.30 10.49
C PHE A 127 -11.61 2.26 11.23
N PRO A 128 -11.83 2.06 12.55
CA PRO A 128 -10.97 1.21 13.39
C PRO A 128 -10.92 -0.26 12.94
N ASP A 129 -11.96 -0.74 12.25
CA ASP A 129 -12.10 -2.12 11.80
C ASP A 129 -11.60 -2.34 10.35
N MET A 130 -11.27 -1.27 9.63
CA MET A 130 -10.74 -1.35 8.27
C MET A 130 -9.21 -1.39 8.30
N VAL A 131 -8.61 -2.23 7.47
CA VAL A 131 -7.15 -2.30 7.31
C VAL A 131 -6.68 -1.25 6.32
N PHE A 132 -5.66 -0.50 6.72
CA PHE A 132 -4.99 0.49 5.88
C PHE A 132 -3.54 0.13 5.66
N VAL A 133 -3.04 0.46 4.47
CA VAL A 133 -1.62 0.33 4.11
C VAL A 133 -1.11 1.67 3.61
N ILE A 134 0.01 2.13 4.13
CA ILE A 134 0.68 3.35 3.66
C ILE A 134 1.76 2.93 2.66
N ASP A 135 1.62 3.33 1.39
CA ASP A 135 2.59 3.04 0.34
C ASP A 135 3.82 3.93 0.50
N HIS A 136 5.00 3.39 0.20
CA HIS A 136 6.24 4.15 0.00
C HIS A 136 6.59 5.07 1.18
N LEU A 137 6.25 4.69 2.41
CA LEU A 137 6.37 5.58 3.58
C LEU A 137 5.64 6.93 3.40
N ALA A 138 4.55 7.01 2.64
CA ALA A 138 3.91 8.27 2.23
C ALA A 138 4.86 9.24 1.49
N HIS A 139 5.91 8.72 0.84
CA HIS A 139 6.87 9.47 0.01
C HIS A 139 6.71 9.11 -1.47
N ASN A 140 5.56 9.44 -2.06
CA ASN A 140 5.40 9.38 -3.50
C ASN A 140 5.74 10.75 -4.16
N GLY A 141 6.13 10.72 -5.42
CA GLY A 141 6.19 11.90 -6.29
C GLY A 141 7.51 12.65 -6.37
N ASN A 142 8.63 12.11 -5.84
CA ASN A 142 9.95 12.77 -5.84
C ASN A 142 9.89 14.20 -5.26
N ARG A 143 9.26 14.34 -4.10
CA ARG A 143 9.04 15.64 -3.44
C ARG A 143 9.94 15.89 -2.23
N GLY A 144 10.87 14.98 -1.93
CA GLY A 144 11.58 14.99 -0.66
C GLY A 144 10.61 14.81 0.49
N GLY A 145 11.06 15.13 1.70
CA GLY A 145 10.21 15.15 2.88
C GLY A 145 11.05 15.46 4.10
N GLU A 146 10.84 16.61 4.71
CA GLU A 146 11.54 16.99 5.94
C GLU A 146 11.20 15.97 7.03
N MET A 147 12.22 15.33 7.62
CA MET A 147 12.07 14.34 8.69
C MET A 147 11.26 14.88 9.87
N GLU A 148 11.36 16.19 10.10
CA GLU A 148 10.70 17.00 11.11
C GLU A 148 9.18 17.04 10.90
N VAL A 149 8.71 16.99 9.65
CA VAL A 149 7.29 17.02 9.29
C VAL A 149 6.75 15.61 9.11
N TRP A 150 7.45 14.79 8.34
CA TRP A 150 7.04 13.43 8.01
C TRP A 150 7.10 12.49 9.22
N GLY A 151 8.16 12.61 10.02
CA GLY A 151 8.43 11.68 11.11
C GLY A 151 7.35 11.64 12.19
N PRO A 152 6.87 12.80 12.71
CA PRO A 152 5.75 12.82 13.66
C PRO A 152 4.46 12.23 13.09
N ALA A 153 4.22 12.35 11.77
CA ALA A 153 3.08 11.72 11.11
C ALA A 153 3.19 10.19 11.16
N MET A 154 4.38 9.62 10.87
CA MET A 154 4.61 8.19 11.02
C MET A 154 4.50 7.70 12.46
N ASP A 155 5.00 8.46 13.43
CA ASP A 155 4.87 8.11 14.85
C ASP A 155 3.39 8.09 15.29
N SER A 156 2.57 8.95 14.69
CA SER A 156 1.11 8.99 14.94
C SER A 156 0.40 7.81 14.28
N LEU A 157 0.73 7.51 13.02
CA LEU A 157 0.21 6.34 12.29
C LEU A 157 0.61 5.04 12.97
N GLY A 158 1.85 4.95 13.48
CA GLY A 158 2.35 3.80 14.22
C GLY A 158 1.56 3.50 15.49
N LYS A 159 0.77 4.43 16.03
CA LYS A 159 -0.12 4.16 17.18
C LYS A 159 -1.42 3.47 16.78
N LEU A 160 -1.79 3.49 15.50
CA LEU A 160 -3.03 2.90 14.98
C LEU A 160 -2.83 1.42 14.64
N LYS A 161 -3.55 0.53 15.32
CA LYS A 161 -3.33 -0.92 15.25
C LYS A 161 -3.71 -1.54 13.90
N ASN A 162 -4.56 -0.86 13.13
CA ASN A 162 -5.09 -1.27 11.85
C ASN A 162 -4.30 -0.71 10.64
N VAL A 163 -3.10 -0.17 10.88
CA VAL A 163 -2.25 0.44 9.83
C VAL A 163 -0.97 -0.36 9.64
N TYR A 164 -0.73 -0.78 8.40
CA TYR A 164 0.54 -1.28 7.93
C TYR A 164 1.26 -0.21 7.10
N VAL A 165 2.57 -0.35 6.95
CA VAL A 165 3.36 0.53 6.10
C VAL A 165 4.28 -0.28 5.22
N LYS A 166 4.36 0.08 3.94
CA LYS A 166 5.30 -0.50 2.99
C LYS A 166 6.66 0.18 3.07
N LEU A 167 7.70 -0.64 3.07
CA LEU A 167 9.11 -0.28 3.05
C LEU A 167 9.69 -0.67 1.70
N GLY A 168 10.21 0.30 0.98
CA GLY A 168 10.70 0.14 -0.39
C GLY A 168 10.50 1.45 -1.15
N ALA A 169 10.53 1.40 -2.49
CA ALA A 169 10.29 2.55 -3.35
C ALA A 169 11.17 3.79 -3.07
N SER A 170 12.34 3.62 -2.46
CA SER A 170 13.20 4.74 -2.02
C SER A 170 13.70 5.62 -3.16
N GLU A 171 13.70 5.08 -4.38
CA GLU A 171 13.96 5.83 -5.61
C GLU A 171 12.96 6.98 -5.85
N GLN A 172 11.78 6.95 -5.20
CA GLN A 172 10.75 7.97 -5.31
C GLN A 172 10.78 9.04 -4.23
N TRP A 173 11.65 8.89 -3.23
CA TRP A 173 11.58 9.70 -2.01
C TRP A 173 12.26 11.05 -2.15
N ASP A 174 13.30 11.15 -3.00
CA ASP A 174 14.15 12.34 -3.13
C ASP A 174 14.72 12.82 -1.78
N VAL A 175 15.24 11.88 -0.99
CA VAL A 175 15.86 12.14 0.31
C VAL A 175 17.34 11.76 0.31
N PRO A 176 18.21 12.49 1.03
CA PRO A 176 19.65 12.24 1.01
C PRO A 176 20.03 10.90 1.65
N ASN A 177 19.26 10.44 2.65
CA ASN A 177 19.54 9.20 3.36
C ASN A 177 18.24 8.40 3.64
N PRO A 178 17.82 7.50 2.74
CA PRO A 178 16.67 6.63 2.95
C PRO A 178 16.74 5.77 4.22
N ALA A 179 17.94 5.48 4.73
CA ALA A 179 18.11 4.66 5.92
C ALA A 179 17.46 5.27 7.18
N ASP A 180 17.52 6.60 7.34
CA ASP A 180 16.95 7.27 8.51
C ASP A 180 15.42 7.19 8.54
N PHE A 181 14.79 7.22 7.36
CA PHE A 181 13.35 7.08 7.20
C PHE A 181 12.90 5.64 7.49
N LEU A 182 13.63 4.65 6.96
CA LEU A 182 13.39 3.25 7.26
C LEU A 182 13.53 2.97 8.76
N ASP A 183 14.59 3.48 9.40
CA ASP A 183 14.85 3.27 10.83
C ASP A 183 13.74 3.88 11.70
N ARG A 184 13.23 5.06 11.32
CA ARG A 184 12.08 5.67 12.01
C ARG A 184 10.80 4.86 11.81
N ALA A 185 10.53 4.38 10.60
CA ALA A 185 9.36 3.53 10.33
C ALA A 185 9.41 2.23 11.13
N VAL A 186 10.57 1.58 11.21
CA VAL A 186 10.77 0.37 12.04
C VAL A 186 10.45 0.66 13.51
N LYS A 187 10.94 1.79 14.04
CA LYS A 187 10.66 2.21 15.42
C LYS A 187 9.18 2.53 15.66
N ALA A 188 8.52 3.19 14.71
CA ALA A 188 7.13 3.64 14.87
C ALA A 188 6.11 2.49 14.78
N PHE A 189 6.30 1.57 13.82
CA PHE A 189 5.32 0.51 13.54
C PHE A 189 5.65 -0.81 14.23
N GLY A 190 6.93 -1.10 14.46
CA GLY A 190 7.40 -2.43 14.87
C GLY A 190 7.25 -3.47 13.76
N PHE A 191 7.95 -4.60 13.87
CA PHE A 191 8.03 -5.60 12.81
C PHE A 191 6.70 -6.30 12.46
N ASP A 192 5.65 -6.15 13.28
CA ASP A 192 4.33 -6.73 13.04
C ASP A 192 3.47 -5.95 12.01
N ARG A 193 3.91 -4.75 11.60
CA ARG A 193 3.13 -3.88 10.71
C ARG A 193 3.95 -3.28 9.56
N LEU A 194 5.11 -3.85 9.28
CA LEU A 194 5.96 -3.48 8.15
C LEU A 194 5.75 -4.48 7.02
N LEU A 195 5.68 -3.98 5.78
CA LEU A 195 5.57 -4.76 4.57
C LEU A 195 6.74 -4.42 3.66
N TYR A 196 7.45 -5.40 3.13
CA TYR A 196 8.39 -5.13 2.04
C TYR A 196 7.63 -4.85 0.73
N GLU A 197 8.06 -3.85 -0.03
CA GLU A 197 7.64 -3.62 -1.40
C GLU A 197 8.83 -3.43 -2.34
N SER A 198 8.75 -3.99 -3.53
CA SER A 198 9.77 -3.80 -4.57
C SER A 198 9.56 -2.55 -5.41
N ASN A 199 8.30 -2.10 -5.53
CA ASN A 199 7.86 -1.10 -6.51
C ASN A 199 8.25 -1.45 -7.96
N TRP A 200 8.37 -2.74 -8.27
CA TRP A 200 8.70 -3.18 -9.63
C TRP A 200 7.51 -2.96 -10.59
N PHE A 201 7.70 -2.49 -11.81
CA PHE A 201 8.97 -2.19 -12.50
C PHE A 201 9.44 -0.74 -12.38
N VAL A 202 8.73 0.11 -11.63
CA VAL A 202 9.05 1.54 -11.47
C VAL A 202 10.47 1.74 -10.91
N ASN A 203 10.86 0.94 -9.93
CA ASN A 203 12.20 0.99 -9.35
C ASN A 203 13.30 0.79 -10.41
N GLU A 204 13.16 -0.21 -11.28
CA GLU A 204 14.10 -0.49 -12.37
C GLU A 204 14.09 0.61 -13.43
N ALA A 205 12.90 1.14 -13.77
CA ALA A 205 12.77 2.25 -14.70
C ALA A 205 13.45 3.53 -14.18
N MET A 206 13.56 3.70 -12.86
CA MET A 206 14.27 4.80 -12.20
C MET A 206 15.75 4.51 -11.93
N GLY A 207 16.28 3.39 -12.45
CA GLY A 207 17.70 3.02 -12.36
C GLY A 207 18.08 2.33 -11.05
N ASP A 208 17.11 1.89 -10.24
CA ASP A 208 17.35 0.99 -9.13
C ASP A 208 17.33 -0.48 -9.56
N SER A 209 17.51 -1.41 -8.62
CA SER A 209 17.37 -2.84 -8.86
C SER A 209 16.54 -3.49 -7.76
N TYR A 210 15.89 -4.60 -8.12
CA TYR A 210 15.13 -5.41 -7.16
C TYR A 210 15.92 -5.76 -5.89
N ASP A 211 17.16 -6.23 -6.04
CA ASP A 211 18.03 -6.63 -4.94
C ASP A 211 18.47 -5.45 -4.05
N LYS A 212 18.61 -4.25 -4.62
CA LYS A 212 18.96 -3.05 -3.85
C LYS A 212 17.79 -2.60 -2.97
N THR A 213 16.57 -2.53 -3.50
CA THR A 213 15.38 -2.19 -2.70
C THR A 213 15.18 -3.20 -1.55
N ALA A 214 15.27 -4.50 -1.83
CA ALA A 214 15.18 -5.53 -0.79
C ALA A 214 16.33 -5.46 0.23
N GLY A 215 17.55 -5.16 -0.23
CA GLY A 215 18.73 -4.97 0.60
C GLY A 215 18.57 -3.83 1.61
N LEU A 216 18.06 -2.68 1.18
CA LEU A 216 17.84 -1.53 2.06
C LEU A 216 16.87 -1.85 3.20
N VAL A 217 15.77 -2.52 2.90
CA VAL A 217 14.77 -2.93 3.90
C VAL A 217 15.33 -3.99 4.84
N TYR A 218 16.07 -4.97 4.30
CA TYR A 218 16.76 -5.98 5.09
C TYR A 218 17.76 -5.34 6.06
N ASP A 219 18.58 -4.41 5.58
CA ASP A 219 19.59 -3.74 6.38
C ASP A 219 18.97 -2.88 7.49
N ALA A 220 17.83 -2.23 7.24
CA ALA A 220 17.06 -1.52 8.28
C ALA A 220 16.58 -2.47 9.39
N CYS A 221 16.06 -3.64 9.00
CA CYS A 221 15.66 -4.65 9.97
C CYS A 221 16.86 -5.17 10.78
N VAL A 222 18.02 -5.38 10.14
CA VAL A 222 19.25 -5.81 10.81
C VAL A 222 19.78 -4.74 11.77
N ARG A 223 19.79 -3.46 11.38
CA ARG A 223 20.16 -2.35 12.28
C ARG A 223 19.29 -2.32 13.53
N ALA A 224 18.00 -2.61 13.37
CA ALA A 224 17.03 -2.74 14.46
C ALA A 224 17.08 -4.11 15.18
N ARG A 225 18.05 -4.97 14.87
CA ARG A 225 18.28 -6.28 15.50
C ARG A 225 17.12 -7.27 15.34
N ALA A 226 16.44 -7.23 14.20
CA ALA A 226 15.37 -8.16 13.88
C ALA A 226 15.84 -9.62 13.99
N THR A 227 15.02 -10.44 14.65
CA THR A 227 15.13 -11.90 14.61
C THR A 227 14.76 -12.44 13.23
N LYS A 228 15.09 -13.70 12.95
CA LYS A 228 14.64 -14.37 11.72
C LYS A 228 13.13 -14.41 11.57
N ALA A 229 12.39 -14.54 12.68
CA ALA A 229 10.94 -14.53 12.67
C ALA A 229 10.38 -13.14 12.32
N GLU A 230 10.99 -12.07 12.86
CA GLU A 230 10.60 -10.70 12.52
C GLU A 230 10.92 -10.34 11.07
N LEU A 231 12.08 -10.77 10.54
CA LEU A 231 12.38 -10.64 9.11
C LEU A 231 11.31 -11.35 8.27
N ARG A 232 10.89 -12.56 8.66
CA ARG A 232 9.81 -13.27 7.96
C ARG A 232 8.49 -12.48 7.99
N LYS A 233 8.16 -11.82 9.10
CA LYS A 233 6.96 -10.95 9.16
C LYS A 233 7.02 -9.84 8.11
N VAL A 234 8.13 -9.11 8.06
CA VAL A 234 8.33 -7.97 7.14
C VAL A 234 8.22 -8.40 5.68
N PHE A 235 8.83 -9.52 5.32
CA PHE A 235 8.91 -9.98 3.94
C PHE A 235 7.79 -10.95 3.51
N HIS A 236 6.92 -11.40 4.43
CA HIS A 236 5.90 -12.41 4.13
C HIS A 236 4.67 -12.33 5.03
N ASP A 237 4.80 -12.67 6.33
CA ASP A 237 3.62 -13.02 7.15
C ASP A 237 2.65 -11.83 7.33
N ASN A 238 3.18 -10.60 7.38
CA ASN A 238 2.36 -9.40 7.50
C ASN A 238 1.53 -9.16 6.23
N ALA A 239 2.06 -9.46 5.04
CA ALA A 239 1.30 -9.34 3.80
C ALA A 239 0.15 -10.36 3.77
N CYS A 240 0.42 -11.61 4.16
CA CYS A 240 -0.64 -12.63 4.29
C CYS A 240 -1.75 -12.17 5.23
N LYS A 241 -1.39 -11.56 6.36
CA LYS A 241 -2.36 -11.05 7.35
C LYS A 241 -3.12 -9.82 6.85
N ALA A 242 -2.42 -8.80 6.34
CA ALA A 242 -3.02 -7.53 5.93
C ALA A 242 -4.00 -7.73 4.77
N TYR A 243 -3.64 -8.55 3.79
CA TYR A 243 -4.43 -8.78 2.58
C TYR A 243 -5.23 -10.10 2.60
N GLN A 244 -5.31 -10.77 3.75
CA GLN A 244 -6.08 -12.01 3.92
C GLN A 244 -5.75 -13.05 2.82
N LEU A 245 -4.46 -13.32 2.65
CA LEU A 245 -3.95 -14.31 1.71
C LEU A 245 -3.90 -15.69 2.38
N ASP A 246 -4.13 -16.73 1.60
CA ASP A 246 -3.87 -18.10 2.05
C ASP A 246 -2.35 -18.28 2.13
N ALA A 247 -1.86 -18.68 3.32
CA ALA A 247 -0.43 -18.84 3.62
C ALA A 247 0.10 -20.23 3.27
#